data_AF-A0AAU2XQH3-F1
#
_entry.id   AF-A0AAU2XQH3-F1
#
_cell.length_a   1.000
_cell.length_b   1.000
_cell.length_c   1.000
_cell.angle_alpha   90.00
_cell.angle_beta   90.00
_cell.angle_gamma   90.00
#
_symmetry.space_group_name_H-M   'P 1'
#
loop_
_entity.id
_entity.type
_entity.pdbx_description
1 polymer ?
#
loop_
_entity_poly.entity_id
_entity_poly.type
_entity_poly.pdbx_seq_one_letter_code
_entity_poly.pdbx_strand_id
1 'polypeptide(L)'
;MVHGKADSRADWGQVRGLYEQMSTILGKPNGQAAVSEIPGPPELPDIISGPLALRFGRVFSAYAGIEEIFGNDLLEVMSEVDNLDGSDRDRFRQLYADLRFEQLPPYKASKTKRRRPRPFEAAIETCRRIRDINTLRRVISNGKVPTAGILGGSANYGRFYNVKGHPRLEATPSDLDILLVVPNAKEIPELCATLGSFWELDSGELEKLVARSRIHQTLVETDPQSGTLLSQKIPIWKSSPDAFMEQRGLESNYDISLHIASLDVFEKIILHSMSKIPDDRRTMILDYRADRPLRKMASRGFNGIDVLLTQQYTKVDSGFLSEVQVFDSYGQRFKPGMHQGLVMPEFDIRWDDQPLSLRAPIAHFKWKVLEKLRQERGQRPWEVQLLSLSHARFSIFAPHVKQQVDNLSIES
;
A
#
# COMPACT_ATOMS: atom_id res chain seq x y z
N MET A 1 -27.18 -23.36 -13.68
CA MET A 1 -25.82 -22.86 -13.37
C MET A 1 -25.03 -24.03 -12.83
N VAL A 2 -23.98 -24.44 -13.53
CA VAL A 2 -23.01 -25.37 -12.96
C VAL A 2 -22.16 -24.54 -12.03
N HIS A 3 -22.21 -24.80 -10.72
CA HIS A 3 -21.32 -24.13 -9.77
C HIS A 3 -19.87 -24.44 -10.16
N GLY A 4 -19.14 -23.40 -10.59
CA GLY A 4 -17.75 -23.52 -11.00
C GLY A 4 -16.85 -23.88 -9.82
N LYS A 5 -15.59 -24.26 -10.09
CA LYS A 5 -14.60 -24.55 -9.02
C LYS A 5 -14.46 -23.38 -8.04
N ALA A 6 -14.60 -22.16 -8.51
CA ALA A 6 -14.60 -20.93 -7.72
C ALA A 6 -15.67 -20.90 -6.60
N ASP A 7 -16.90 -21.34 -6.91
CA ASP A 7 -18.03 -21.31 -5.97
C ASP A 7 -17.90 -22.34 -4.84
N SER A 8 -17.02 -23.34 -4.99
CA SER A 8 -16.72 -24.28 -3.91
C SER A 8 -15.79 -23.70 -2.84
N ARG A 9 -15.10 -22.57 -3.12
CA ARG A 9 -14.14 -21.94 -2.21
C ARG A 9 -14.68 -20.68 -1.53
N ALA A 10 -15.48 -19.88 -2.23
CA ALA A 10 -15.98 -18.62 -1.72
C ALA A 10 -17.31 -18.21 -2.37
N ASP A 11 -18.03 -17.31 -1.71
CA ASP A 11 -19.25 -16.70 -2.28
C ASP A 11 -18.90 -15.57 -3.26
N TRP A 12 -18.91 -15.92 -4.55
CA TRP A 12 -18.70 -15.00 -5.66
C TRP A 12 -19.96 -14.28 -6.13
N GLY A 13 -21.15 -14.57 -5.55
CA GLY A 13 -22.42 -14.05 -6.04
C GLY A 13 -22.50 -12.53 -6.08
N GLN A 14 -22.00 -11.86 -5.05
CA GLN A 14 -21.96 -10.40 -5.01
C GLN A 14 -20.91 -9.79 -5.94
N VAL A 15 -19.79 -10.49 -6.16
CA VAL A 15 -18.79 -10.07 -7.16
C VAL A 15 -19.38 -10.14 -8.56
N ARG A 16 -20.06 -11.24 -8.90
CA ARG A 16 -20.76 -11.40 -10.18
C ARG A 16 -21.76 -10.27 -10.41
N GLY A 17 -22.70 -10.07 -9.48
CA GLY A 17 -23.74 -9.05 -9.64
C GLY A 17 -23.21 -7.62 -9.76
N LEU A 18 -22.19 -7.25 -8.97
CA LEU A 18 -21.57 -5.92 -9.07
C LEU A 18 -20.76 -5.76 -10.37
N TYR A 19 -20.06 -6.80 -10.81
CA TYR A 19 -19.32 -6.75 -12.06
C TYR A 19 -20.24 -6.75 -13.29
N GLU A 20 -21.37 -7.47 -13.25
CA GLU A 20 -22.39 -7.46 -14.29
C GLU A 20 -23.00 -6.06 -14.48
N GLN A 21 -23.34 -5.38 -13.37
CA GLN A 21 -23.78 -3.98 -13.41
C GLN A 21 -22.71 -3.07 -14.04
N MET A 22 -21.46 -3.24 -13.63
CA MET A 22 -20.33 -2.48 -14.18
C MET A 22 -20.13 -2.71 -15.67
N SER A 23 -20.15 -3.98 -16.10
CA SER A 23 -20.02 -4.38 -17.50
C SER A 23 -21.17 -3.83 -18.35
N THR A 24 -22.40 -3.89 -17.84
CA THR A 24 -23.59 -3.32 -18.49
C THR A 24 -23.44 -1.82 -18.73
N ILE A 25 -22.97 -1.06 -17.72
CA ILE A 25 -22.73 0.38 -17.83
C ILE A 25 -21.63 0.70 -18.86
N LEU A 26 -20.56 -0.09 -18.85
CA LEU A 26 -19.42 0.10 -19.75
C LEU A 26 -19.75 -0.28 -21.21
N GLY A 27 -20.77 -1.11 -21.42
CA GLY A 27 -21.15 -1.66 -22.72
C GLY A 27 -20.38 -2.93 -23.08
N LYS A 28 -20.78 -3.55 -24.19
CA LYS A 28 -20.13 -4.77 -24.68
C LYS A 28 -18.69 -4.48 -25.15
N PRO A 29 -17.76 -5.44 -25.00
CA PRO A 29 -16.36 -5.31 -25.46
C PRO A 29 -16.19 -4.95 -26.94
N ASN A 30 -17.22 -5.11 -27.77
CA ASN A 30 -17.18 -4.98 -29.23
C ASN A 30 -17.65 -3.62 -29.76
N GLY A 31 -17.56 -2.54 -28.96
CA GLY A 31 -17.74 -1.18 -29.46
C GLY A 31 -19.19 -0.75 -29.77
N GLN A 32 -20.20 -1.55 -29.39
CA GLN A 32 -21.57 -1.05 -29.32
C GLN A 32 -21.74 -0.29 -28.01
N ALA A 33 -21.64 1.03 -28.10
CA ALA A 33 -21.72 1.94 -26.96
C ALA A 33 -23.08 1.82 -26.26
N ALA A 34 -23.09 1.41 -24.99
CA ALA A 34 -24.21 1.66 -24.07
C ALA A 34 -24.14 3.09 -23.48
N VAL A 35 -23.07 3.84 -23.80
CA VAL A 35 -22.73 5.11 -23.16
C VAL A 35 -23.20 6.34 -23.95
N SER A 36 -23.83 6.16 -25.12
CA SER A 36 -24.28 7.30 -25.95
C SER A 36 -25.62 7.92 -25.52
N GLU A 37 -26.34 7.34 -24.57
CA GLU A 37 -27.70 7.82 -24.20
C GLU A 37 -27.78 8.53 -22.84
N ILE A 38 -26.70 8.58 -22.05
CA ILE A 38 -26.69 9.30 -20.77
C ILE A 38 -26.09 10.71 -20.99
N PRO A 39 -26.85 11.80 -20.80
CA PRO A 39 -26.31 13.15 -20.91
C PRO A 39 -25.27 13.41 -19.82
N GLY A 40 -24.00 13.53 -20.21
CA GLY A 40 -22.89 13.85 -19.31
C GLY A 40 -21.61 13.08 -19.66
N PRO A 41 -20.45 13.46 -19.09
CA PRO A 41 -19.27 12.62 -19.19
C PRO A 41 -19.56 11.28 -18.52
N PRO A 42 -19.20 10.14 -19.15
CA PRO A 42 -19.42 8.86 -18.52
C PRO A 42 -18.58 8.76 -17.26
N GLU A 43 -19.25 8.66 -16.12
CA GLU A 43 -18.66 8.36 -14.84
C GLU A 43 -19.18 7.01 -14.41
N LEU A 44 -18.28 6.05 -14.17
CA LEU A 44 -18.64 4.87 -13.41
C LEU A 44 -18.84 5.34 -11.97
N PRO A 45 -20.06 5.26 -11.41
CA PRO A 45 -20.28 5.82 -10.10
C PRO A 45 -19.45 5.04 -9.07
N ASP A 46 -18.75 5.76 -8.19
CA ASP A 46 -17.90 5.17 -7.14
C ASP A 46 -18.69 4.16 -6.25
N ILE A 47 -20.03 4.24 -6.28
CA ILE A 47 -20.99 3.31 -5.69
C ILE A 47 -20.90 1.88 -6.23
N ILE A 48 -20.22 1.63 -7.36
CA ILE A 48 -20.02 0.27 -7.89
C ILE A 48 -18.56 -0.16 -7.66
N SER A 49 -17.59 0.67 -8.02
CA SER A 49 -16.17 0.31 -7.90
C SER A 49 -15.71 0.13 -6.45
N GLY A 50 -16.21 0.95 -5.53
CA GLY A 50 -15.89 0.85 -4.10
C GLY A 50 -16.41 -0.45 -3.48
N PRO A 51 -17.71 -0.76 -3.61
CA PRO A 51 -18.28 -2.02 -3.16
C PRO A 51 -17.68 -3.25 -3.83
N LEU A 52 -17.37 -3.21 -5.13
CA LEU A 52 -16.72 -4.33 -5.82
C LEU A 52 -15.35 -4.64 -5.20
N ALA A 53 -14.52 -3.62 -4.95
CA ALA A 53 -13.24 -3.79 -4.25
C ALA A 53 -13.41 -4.37 -2.83
N LEU A 54 -14.43 -3.92 -2.10
CA LEU A 54 -14.76 -4.50 -0.79
C LEU A 54 -15.15 -5.98 -0.89
N ARG A 55 -15.91 -6.38 -1.92
CA ARG A 55 -16.28 -7.78 -2.15
C ARG A 55 -15.09 -8.64 -2.55
N PHE A 56 -14.18 -8.13 -3.38
CA PHE A 56 -12.91 -8.81 -3.63
C PHE A 56 -12.15 -9.07 -2.34
N GLY A 57 -12.05 -8.09 -1.44
CA GLY A 57 -11.41 -8.29 -0.14
C GLY A 57 -12.04 -9.40 0.72
N ARG A 58 -13.37 -9.51 0.72
CA ARG A 58 -14.08 -10.58 1.44
C ARG A 58 -13.82 -11.95 0.84
N VAL A 59 -13.96 -12.08 -0.48
CA VAL A 59 -13.71 -13.33 -1.20
C VAL A 59 -12.25 -13.77 -1.04
N PHE A 60 -11.31 -12.84 -1.21
CA PHE A 60 -9.87 -13.11 -1.11
C PHE A 60 -9.45 -13.67 0.25
N SER A 61 -10.21 -13.41 1.32
CA SER A 61 -9.91 -13.99 2.65
C SER A 61 -9.93 -15.53 2.65
N ALA A 62 -10.69 -16.16 1.76
CA ALA A 62 -10.72 -17.62 1.58
C ALA A 62 -9.48 -18.19 0.85
N TYR A 63 -8.60 -17.34 0.34
CA TYR A 63 -7.45 -17.71 -0.50
C TYR A 63 -6.10 -17.50 0.18
N ALA A 64 -6.08 -17.35 1.50
CA ALA A 64 -4.84 -17.16 2.26
C ALA A 64 -3.84 -18.31 2.00
N GLY A 65 -2.64 -17.99 1.50
CA GLY A 65 -1.60 -18.95 1.16
C GLY A 65 -1.75 -19.64 -0.21
N ILE A 66 -2.83 -19.34 -0.94
CA ILE A 66 -3.09 -19.84 -2.30
C ILE A 66 -3.56 -18.68 -3.19
N GLU A 67 -2.92 -17.52 -3.04
CA GLU A 67 -3.34 -16.27 -3.68
C GLU A 67 -3.45 -16.41 -5.21
N GLU A 68 -2.57 -17.17 -5.86
CA GLU A 68 -2.64 -17.38 -7.33
C GLU A 68 -3.94 -18.06 -7.79
N ILE A 69 -4.55 -18.90 -6.94
CA ILE A 69 -5.83 -19.54 -7.24
C ILE A 69 -6.96 -18.50 -7.27
N PHE A 70 -6.89 -17.46 -6.43
CA PHE A 70 -7.85 -16.34 -6.50
C PHE A 70 -7.79 -15.66 -7.87
N GLY A 71 -6.60 -15.46 -8.42
CA GLY A 71 -6.45 -14.84 -9.74
C GLY A 71 -7.08 -15.67 -10.88
N ASN A 72 -7.01 -17.00 -10.78
CA ASN A 72 -7.65 -17.91 -11.75
C ASN A 72 -9.17 -17.95 -11.58
N ASP A 73 -9.66 -18.08 -10.35
CA ASP A 73 -11.09 -18.08 -10.06
C ASP A 73 -11.73 -16.73 -10.45
N LEU A 74 -11.03 -15.61 -10.22
CA LEU A 74 -11.46 -14.28 -10.66
C LEU A 74 -11.56 -14.18 -12.20
N LEU A 75 -10.58 -14.76 -12.92
CA LEU A 75 -10.61 -14.83 -14.38
C LEU A 75 -11.84 -15.60 -14.86
N GLU A 76 -12.13 -16.76 -14.28
CA GLU A 76 -13.31 -17.56 -14.63
C GLU A 76 -14.60 -16.77 -14.40
N VAL A 77 -14.75 -16.19 -13.20
CA VAL A 77 -15.96 -15.45 -12.80
C VAL A 77 -16.21 -14.22 -13.68
N MET A 78 -15.19 -13.40 -13.94
CA MET A 78 -15.36 -12.19 -14.74
C MET A 78 -15.49 -12.50 -16.24
N SER A 79 -14.84 -13.56 -16.73
CA SER A 79 -15.02 -14.04 -18.10
C SER A 79 -16.43 -14.57 -18.35
N GLU A 80 -17.02 -15.27 -17.37
CA GLU A 80 -18.41 -15.74 -17.43
C GLU A 80 -19.38 -14.56 -17.59
N VAL A 81 -19.23 -13.51 -16.77
CA VAL A 81 -20.08 -12.32 -16.83
C VAL A 81 -19.96 -11.59 -18.18
N ASP A 82 -18.75 -11.43 -18.69
CA ASP A 82 -18.51 -10.76 -19.98
C ASP A 82 -18.73 -11.67 -21.20
N ASN A 83 -19.05 -12.96 -20.99
CA ASN A 83 -19.12 -14.00 -22.02
C ASN A 83 -17.86 -14.02 -22.91
N LEU A 84 -16.69 -14.02 -22.26
CA LEU A 84 -15.40 -14.04 -22.98
C LEU A 84 -15.03 -15.47 -23.39
N ASP A 85 -14.82 -15.63 -24.69
CA ASP A 85 -14.31 -16.85 -25.31
C ASP A 85 -12.79 -16.79 -25.52
N GLY A 86 -12.19 -17.94 -25.84
CA GLY A 86 -10.77 -18.06 -26.17
C GLY A 86 -9.92 -18.60 -25.02
N SER A 87 -8.60 -18.46 -25.16
CA SER A 87 -7.66 -19.00 -24.18
C SER A 87 -7.67 -18.20 -22.89
N ASP A 88 -7.29 -18.82 -21.76
CA ASP A 88 -7.10 -18.12 -20.47
C ASP A 88 -6.19 -16.91 -20.61
N ARG A 89 -5.15 -17.02 -21.43
CA ARG A 89 -4.21 -15.94 -21.73
C ARG A 89 -4.92 -14.76 -22.40
N ASP A 90 -5.78 -15.00 -23.37
CA ASP A 90 -6.48 -13.95 -24.11
C ASP A 90 -7.52 -13.26 -23.22
N ARG A 91 -8.32 -14.05 -22.51
CA ARG A 91 -9.33 -13.55 -21.55
C ARG A 91 -8.68 -12.72 -20.44
N PHE A 92 -7.56 -13.18 -19.90
CA PHE A 92 -6.80 -12.46 -18.88
C PHE A 92 -6.30 -11.12 -19.41
N ARG A 93 -5.68 -11.11 -20.60
CA ARG A 93 -5.18 -9.88 -21.21
C ARG A 93 -6.31 -8.92 -21.52
N GLN A 94 -7.46 -9.41 -21.97
CA GLN A 94 -8.63 -8.59 -22.23
C GLN A 94 -9.16 -7.91 -20.96
N LEU A 95 -9.35 -8.66 -19.86
CA LEU A 95 -9.82 -8.10 -18.60
C LEU A 95 -8.79 -7.17 -17.93
N TYR A 96 -7.52 -7.54 -17.96
CA TYR A 96 -6.43 -6.73 -17.41
C TYR A 96 -6.24 -5.43 -18.19
N ALA A 97 -6.36 -5.51 -19.52
CA ALA A 97 -6.21 -4.39 -20.43
C ALA A 97 -7.54 -3.70 -20.80
N ASP A 98 -8.64 -3.96 -20.09
CA ASP A 98 -10.02 -3.65 -20.54
C ASP A 98 -10.19 -2.19 -20.99
N LEU A 99 -10.24 -2.02 -22.31
CA LEU A 99 -10.24 -0.71 -22.97
C LEU A 99 -11.56 0.04 -22.75
N ARG A 100 -12.63 -0.64 -22.33
CA ARG A 100 -13.90 0.03 -21.99
C ARG A 100 -13.72 1.08 -20.89
N PHE A 101 -12.74 0.91 -20.02
CA PHE A 101 -12.44 1.88 -18.96
C PHE A 101 -11.76 3.15 -19.46
N GLU A 102 -11.14 3.18 -20.64
CA GLU A 102 -10.43 4.38 -21.16
C GLU A 102 -11.37 5.56 -21.44
N GLN A 103 -12.67 5.29 -21.61
CA GLN A 103 -13.69 6.34 -21.77
C GLN A 103 -13.97 7.09 -20.46
N LEU A 104 -13.58 6.54 -19.31
CA LEU A 104 -13.84 7.09 -17.99
C LEU A 104 -12.64 7.92 -17.50
N PRO A 105 -12.82 9.20 -17.13
CA PRO A 105 -11.72 10.08 -16.71
C PRO A 105 -10.80 9.53 -15.61
N PRO A 106 -11.29 8.81 -14.56
CA PRO A 106 -10.41 8.27 -13.53
C PRO A 106 -9.45 7.17 -14.02
N TYR A 107 -9.82 6.43 -15.06
CA TYR A 107 -9.07 5.26 -15.55
C TYR A 107 -8.21 5.59 -16.78
N LYS A 108 -8.54 6.67 -17.47
CA LYS A 108 -7.80 7.16 -18.63
C LYS A 108 -6.35 7.53 -18.26
N ALA A 109 -5.40 7.03 -19.05
CA ALA A 109 -4.00 7.41 -18.90
C ALA A 109 -3.79 8.93 -19.10
N SER A 110 -2.94 9.53 -18.28
CA SER A 110 -2.57 10.94 -18.39
C SER A 110 -1.12 11.14 -17.98
N LYS A 111 -0.38 11.98 -18.72
CA LYS A 111 0.99 12.39 -18.36
C LYS A 111 1.07 13.10 -17.01
N THR A 112 -0.03 13.71 -16.57
CA THR A 112 -0.06 14.58 -15.36
C THR A 112 -0.78 13.95 -14.18
N LYS A 113 -1.68 13.00 -14.43
CA LYS A 113 -2.51 12.37 -13.41
C LYS A 113 -2.34 10.87 -13.42
N ARG A 114 -2.14 10.29 -12.24
CA ARG A 114 -2.14 8.85 -12.05
C ARG A 114 -3.55 8.31 -12.30
N ARG A 115 -3.70 7.39 -13.24
CA ARG A 115 -4.95 6.66 -13.45
C ARG A 115 -5.26 5.70 -12.29
N ARG A 116 -6.54 5.45 -12.09
CA ARG A 116 -7.06 4.33 -11.29
C ARG A 116 -6.85 3.02 -12.06
N PRO A 117 -6.39 1.94 -11.40
CA PRO A 117 -6.35 0.62 -12.01
C PRO A 117 -7.75 0.11 -12.32
N ARG A 118 -7.87 -0.71 -13.35
CA ARG A 118 -9.14 -1.40 -13.66
C ARG A 118 -9.44 -2.42 -12.56
N PRO A 119 -10.70 -2.81 -12.28
CA PRO A 119 -11.01 -3.71 -11.19
C PRO A 119 -10.25 -5.05 -11.25
N PHE A 120 -10.19 -5.68 -12.43
CA PHE A 120 -9.43 -6.92 -12.61
C PHE A 120 -7.93 -6.72 -12.36
N GLU A 121 -7.35 -5.67 -12.97
CA GLU A 121 -5.95 -5.27 -12.70
C GLU A 121 -5.70 -5.06 -11.21
N ALA A 122 -6.56 -4.30 -10.55
CA ALA A 122 -6.40 -3.97 -9.14
C ALA A 122 -6.44 -5.20 -8.24
N ALA A 123 -7.29 -6.16 -8.58
CA ALA A 123 -7.41 -7.40 -7.85
C ALA A 123 -6.23 -8.34 -8.06
N ILE A 124 -5.79 -8.53 -9.30
CA ILE A 124 -4.58 -9.30 -9.63
C ILE A 124 -3.36 -8.69 -8.95
N GLU A 125 -3.15 -7.37 -9.09
CA GLU A 125 -1.94 -6.73 -8.58
C GLU A 125 -1.93 -6.72 -7.05
N THR A 126 -3.08 -6.54 -6.41
CA THR A 126 -3.22 -6.73 -4.95
C THR A 126 -2.82 -8.14 -4.56
N CYS A 127 -3.41 -9.16 -5.19
CA CYS A 127 -3.13 -10.57 -4.95
C CYS A 127 -1.63 -10.88 -5.05
N ARG A 128 -0.97 -10.39 -6.10
CA ARG A 128 0.47 -10.53 -6.30
C ARG A 128 1.28 -9.90 -5.17
N ARG A 129 0.94 -8.69 -4.72
CA ARG A 129 1.66 -8.04 -3.60
C ARG A 129 1.49 -8.84 -2.30
N ILE A 130 0.30 -9.36 -2.02
CA ILE A 130 0.08 -10.18 -0.82
C ILE A 130 0.87 -11.50 -0.89
N ARG A 131 0.88 -12.17 -2.04
CA ARG A 131 1.73 -13.36 -2.27
C ARG A 131 3.20 -13.03 -2.00
N ASP A 132 3.70 -11.94 -2.58
CA ASP A 132 5.12 -11.57 -2.50
C ASP A 132 5.50 -11.15 -1.07
N ILE A 133 4.60 -10.50 -0.31
CA ILE A 133 4.77 -10.27 1.14
C ILE A 133 4.88 -11.59 1.91
N ASN A 134 4.03 -12.58 1.59
CA ASN A 134 4.05 -13.87 2.27
C ASN A 134 5.33 -14.65 1.94
N THR A 135 5.84 -14.55 0.72
CA THR A 135 7.16 -15.08 0.35
C THR A 135 8.29 -14.36 1.08
N LEU A 136 8.28 -13.03 1.12
CA LEU A 136 9.22 -12.23 1.89
C LEU A 136 9.25 -12.66 3.37
N ARG A 137 8.06 -12.82 3.99
CA ARG A 137 7.94 -13.31 5.37
C ARG A 137 8.60 -14.68 5.52
N ARG A 138 8.33 -15.64 4.63
CA ARG A 138 8.94 -16.98 4.70
C ARG A 138 10.46 -16.93 4.60
N VAL A 139 11.01 -16.08 3.72
CA VAL A 139 12.46 -15.89 3.60
C VAL A 139 13.04 -15.33 4.91
N ILE A 140 12.42 -14.29 5.47
CA ILE A 140 12.86 -13.69 6.74
C ILE A 140 12.77 -14.70 7.89
N SER A 141 11.71 -15.51 7.95
CA SER A 141 11.52 -16.53 8.99
C SER A 141 12.55 -17.67 8.95
N ASN A 142 13.31 -17.82 7.86
CA ASN A 142 14.46 -18.73 7.82
C ASN A 142 15.72 -18.14 8.48
N GLY A 143 15.74 -16.84 8.73
CA GLY A 143 16.79 -16.14 9.46
C GLY A 143 16.62 -16.26 10.98
N LYS A 144 17.59 -15.71 11.73
CA LYS A 144 17.58 -15.72 13.21
C LYS A 144 17.01 -14.46 13.83
N VAL A 145 16.82 -13.40 13.04
CA VAL A 145 16.39 -12.08 13.52
C VAL A 145 14.86 -12.05 13.64
N PRO A 146 14.29 -11.92 14.86
CA PRO A 146 12.85 -11.71 15.02
C PRO A 146 12.43 -10.44 14.27
N THR A 147 11.35 -10.51 13.50
CA THR A 147 10.92 -9.37 12.69
C THR A 147 9.41 -9.17 12.83
N ALA A 148 8.95 -7.92 12.75
CA ALA A 148 7.55 -7.60 12.53
C ALA A 148 7.42 -6.86 11.20
N GLY A 149 6.38 -7.18 10.43
CA GLY A 149 6.14 -6.60 9.11
C GLY A 149 4.82 -5.86 9.07
N ILE A 150 4.88 -4.57 8.73
CA ILE A 150 3.71 -3.70 8.61
C ILE A 150 3.55 -3.31 7.14
N LEU A 151 2.39 -3.60 6.57
CA LEU A 151 2.06 -3.25 5.20
C LEU A 151 1.65 -1.77 5.12
N GLY A 152 2.26 -1.04 4.19
CA GLY A 152 1.92 0.34 3.91
C GLY A 152 1.42 0.55 2.48
N GLY A 153 1.31 1.83 2.11
CA GLY A 153 1.08 2.20 0.71
C GLY A 153 -0.28 1.79 0.16
N SER A 154 -0.37 1.69 -1.16
CA SER A 154 -1.63 1.37 -1.85
C SER A 154 -2.19 0.00 -1.51
N ALA A 155 -1.35 -0.95 -1.09
CA ALA A 155 -1.81 -2.27 -0.66
C ALA A 155 -2.47 -2.24 0.74
N ASN A 156 -2.19 -1.20 1.53
CA ASN A 156 -2.84 -0.89 2.81
C ASN A 156 -4.14 -0.08 2.59
N TYR A 157 -4.05 1.15 2.04
CA TYR A 157 -5.23 2.04 1.96
C TYR A 157 -6.09 1.90 0.68
N GLY A 158 -5.69 1.06 -0.26
CA GLY A 158 -6.26 0.98 -1.61
C GLY A 158 -6.37 -0.44 -2.14
N ARG A 159 -6.38 -1.44 -1.26
CA ARG A 159 -6.47 -2.86 -1.61
C ARG A 159 -7.65 -3.11 -2.56
N PHE A 160 -7.42 -3.86 -3.64
CA PHE A 160 -8.41 -4.15 -4.70
C PHE A 160 -8.98 -2.93 -5.45
N TYR A 161 -8.44 -1.72 -5.23
CA TYR A 161 -9.02 -0.48 -5.77
C TYR A 161 -8.00 0.45 -6.43
N ASN A 162 -6.81 0.59 -5.84
CA ASN A 162 -5.76 1.52 -6.28
C ASN A 162 -4.37 0.88 -6.41
N VAL A 163 -4.26 -0.44 -6.26
CA VAL A 163 -3.04 -1.19 -6.58
C VAL A 163 -2.99 -1.39 -8.10
N LYS A 164 -1.96 -0.85 -8.74
CA LYS A 164 -1.83 -0.78 -10.20
C LYS A 164 -0.59 -1.54 -10.65
N GLY A 165 -0.68 -2.22 -11.79
CA GLY A 165 0.43 -2.93 -12.39
C GLY A 165 1.10 -2.14 -13.51
N HIS A 166 1.85 -2.85 -14.35
CA HIS A 166 2.53 -2.29 -15.52
C HIS A 166 1.67 -2.55 -16.78
N PRO A 167 0.70 -1.69 -17.14
CA PRO A 167 0.08 -1.82 -18.45
C PRO A 167 1.10 -1.42 -19.52
N ARG A 168 1.04 -2.08 -20.68
CA ARG A 168 1.87 -1.78 -21.86
C ARG A 168 1.77 -0.33 -22.38
N LEU A 169 0.86 0.48 -21.84
CA LEU A 169 0.43 1.77 -22.40
C LEU A 169 0.66 3.01 -21.52
N GLU A 170 1.24 2.90 -20.30
CA GLU A 170 1.84 3.99 -19.48
C GLU A 170 1.71 3.76 -17.96
N ALA A 171 2.66 4.37 -17.24
CA ALA A 171 2.75 4.67 -15.79
C ALA A 171 3.38 3.60 -14.87
N THR A 172 4.30 4.07 -14.02
CA THR A 172 5.00 3.30 -12.98
C THR A 172 4.02 2.46 -12.15
N PRO A 173 4.26 1.15 -11.97
CA PRO A 173 3.42 0.27 -11.17
C PRO A 173 3.38 0.75 -9.72
N SER A 174 2.45 0.20 -8.95
CA SER A 174 2.40 0.48 -7.52
C SER A 174 3.48 -0.32 -6.82
N ASP A 175 4.28 0.39 -6.03
CA ASP A 175 5.26 -0.21 -5.14
C ASP A 175 4.55 -1.06 -4.07
N LEU A 176 5.29 -2.04 -3.54
CA LEU A 176 4.94 -2.71 -2.30
C LEU A 176 5.68 -2.00 -1.15
N ASP A 177 4.98 -1.15 -0.42
CA ASP A 177 5.54 -0.44 0.73
C ASP A 177 5.47 -1.32 1.99
N ILE A 178 6.61 -1.58 2.62
CA ILE A 178 6.68 -2.38 3.85
C ILE A 178 7.63 -1.75 4.87
N LEU A 179 7.17 -1.69 6.12
CA LEU A 179 7.99 -1.34 7.27
C LEU A 179 8.31 -2.61 8.06
N LEU A 180 9.58 -2.99 8.08
CA LEU A 180 10.12 -4.03 8.93
C LEU A 180 10.63 -3.42 10.24
N VAL A 181 10.29 -4.06 11.34
CA VAL A 181 10.79 -3.71 12.67
C VAL A 181 11.61 -4.87 13.21
N VAL A 182 12.82 -4.57 13.69
CA VAL A 182 13.72 -5.53 14.35
C VAL A 182 13.98 -5.12 15.80
N PRO A 183 14.30 -6.04 16.71
CA PRO A 183 14.58 -5.71 18.11
C PRO A 183 15.66 -4.63 18.28
N ASN A 184 16.76 -4.71 17.52
CA ASN A 184 17.86 -3.76 17.62
C ASN A 184 18.47 -3.39 16.26
N ALA A 185 18.98 -2.16 16.12
CA ALA A 185 19.67 -1.70 14.91
C ALA A 185 20.85 -2.59 14.50
N LYS A 186 21.52 -3.24 15.47
CA LYS A 186 22.61 -4.20 15.24
C LYS A 186 22.20 -5.46 14.47
N GLU A 187 20.90 -5.76 14.42
CA GLU A 187 20.38 -6.94 13.71
C GLU A 187 20.03 -6.62 12.25
N ILE A 188 19.97 -5.34 11.87
CA ILE A 188 19.64 -4.92 10.50
C ILE A 188 20.60 -5.52 9.46
N PRO A 189 21.94 -5.58 9.69
CA PRO A 189 22.84 -6.24 8.75
C PRO A 189 22.54 -7.73 8.54
N GLU A 190 22.18 -8.46 9.60
CA GLU A 190 21.84 -9.89 9.51
C GLU A 190 20.49 -10.10 8.81
N LEU A 191 19.49 -9.24 9.08
CA LEU A 191 18.24 -9.24 8.33
C LEU A 191 18.49 -8.97 6.84
N CYS A 192 19.27 -7.94 6.49
CA CYS A 192 19.60 -7.63 5.09
C CYS A 192 20.37 -8.77 4.41
N ALA A 193 21.25 -9.48 5.13
CA ALA A 193 21.93 -10.66 4.60
C ALA A 193 20.94 -11.81 4.33
N THR A 194 19.96 -12.02 5.22
CA THR A 194 18.90 -13.02 5.05
C THR A 194 18.05 -12.71 3.81
N LEU A 195 17.72 -11.44 3.58
CA LEU A 195 17.01 -10.99 2.36
C LEU A 195 17.79 -11.29 1.07
N GLY A 196 19.11 -11.45 1.14
CA GLY A 196 19.94 -11.87 0.01
C GLY A 196 19.58 -13.24 -0.56
N SER A 197 18.85 -14.08 0.19
CA SER A 197 18.33 -15.36 -0.29
C SER A 197 16.98 -15.26 -1.03
N PHE A 198 16.39 -14.06 -1.12
CA PHE A 198 15.15 -13.83 -1.84
C PHE A 198 15.42 -13.64 -3.33
N TRP A 199 15.42 -14.73 -4.10
CA TRP A 199 15.87 -14.78 -5.50
C TRP A 199 15.01 -13.95 -6.47
N GLU A 200 13.77 -13.64 -6.11
CA GLU A 200 12.86 -12.79 -6.88
C GLU A 200 13.31 -11.32 -6.91
N LEU A 201 14.13 -10.88 -5.96
CA LEU A 201 14.66 -9.52 -5.86
C LEU A 201 15.90 -9.31 -6.73
N ASP A 202 16.10 -8.08 -7.20
CA ASP A 202 17.30 -7.69 -7.92
C ASP A 202 18.54 -7.85 -7.04
N SER A 203 19.44 -8.78 -7.41
CA SER A 203 20.63 -9.12 -6.63
C SER A 203 21.60 -7.95 -6.46
N GLY A 204 21.71 -7.08 -7.48
CA GLY A 204 22.57 -5.89 -7.41
C GLY A 204 22.05 -4.87 -6.38
N GLU A 205 20.74 -4.67 -6.30
CA GLU A 205 20.15 -3.82 -5.26
C GLU A 205 20.21 -4.47 -3.86
N LEU A 206 20.15 -5.79 -3.77
CA LEU A 206 20.37 -6.51 -2.51
C LEU A 206 21.81 -6.37 -1.99
N GLU A 207 22.81 -6.50 -2.86
CA GLU A 207 24.21 -6.28 -2.50
C GLU A 207 24.43 -4.85 -1.98
N LYS A 208 23.83 -3.86 -2.63
CA LYS A 208 23.83 -2.47 -2.17
C LYS A 208 23.13 -2.32 -0.82
N LEU A 209 21.99 -2.97 -0.60
CA LEU A 209 21.30 -2.97 0.69
C LEU A 209 22.19 -3.52 1.81
N VAL A 210 22.87 -4.65 1.57
CA VAL A 210 23.80 -5.27 2.55
C VAL A 210 25.01 -4.37 2.82
N ALA A 211 25.58 -3.72 1.80
CA ALA A 211 26.66 -2.77 2.01
C ALA A 211 26.19 -1.55 2.83
N ARG A 212 24.99 -1.03 2.51
CA ARG A 212 24.40 0.11 3.21
C ARG A 212 23.97 -0.23 4.63
N SER A 213 23.53 -1.44 4.94
CA SER A 213 23.16 -1.82 6.32
C SER A 213 24.34 -1.77 7.28
N ARG A 214 25.57 -2.06 6.80
CA ARG A 214 26.79 -1.90 7.59
C ARG A 214 27.10 -0.43 7.88
N ILE A 215 26.94 0.44 6.88
CA ILE A 215 27.09 1.90 7.06
C ILE A 215 26.02 2.43 8.01
N HIS A 216 24.77 1.96 7.86
CA HIS A 216 23.67 2.30 8.77
C HIS A 216 24.01 1.97 10.22
N GLN A 217 24.56 0.79 10.48
CA GLN A 217 25.02 0.41 11.81
C GLN A 217 26.05 1.40 12.37
N THR A 218 27.07 1.76 11.58
CA THR A 218 28.08 2.76 11.99
C THR A 218 27.45 4.12 12.30
N LEU A 219 26.46 4.55 11.51
CA LEU A 219 25.74 5.82 11.74
C LEU A 219 24.97 5.79 13.07
N VAL A 220 24.27 4.68 13.36
CA VAL A 220 23.55 4.50 14.63
C VAL A 220 24.50 4.39 15.82
N GLU A 221 25.67 3.76 15.67
CA GLU A 221 26.67 3.68 16.73
C GLU A 221 27.31 5.05 17.03
N THR A 222 27.48 5.88 16.00
CA THR A 222 28.02 7.24 16.14
C THR A 222 27.01 8.21 16.75
N ASP A 223 25.73 8.09 16.40
CA ASP A 223 24.64 8.86 17.01
C ASP A 223 23.44 7.96 17.35
N PRO A 224 23.45 7.31 18.51
CA PRO A 224 22.36 6.43 18.95
C PRO A 224 21.03 7.15 19.16
N GLN A 225 21.04 8.48 19.34
CA GLN A 225 19.84 9.26 19.63
C GLN A 225 19.12 9.71 18.34
N SER A 226 19.84 9.78 17.21
CA SER A 226 19.32 10.15 15.89
C SER A 226 18.04 9.43 15.47
N GLY A 227 17.86 8.18 15.92
CA GLY A 227 16.73 7.34 15.53
C GLY A 227 16.73 7.06 14.02
N THR A 228 17.86 6.62 13.47
CA THR A 228 18.03 6.45 12.03
C THR A 228 17.36 5.17 11.50
N LEU A 229 16.48 5.32 10.51
CA LEU A 229 15.84 4.23 9.74
C LEU A 229 16.65 3.92 8.48
N LEU A 230 16.62 2.68 7.98
CA LEU A 230 17.21 2.31 6.68
C LEU A 230 16.12 2.10 5.63
N SER A 231 16.15 2.85 4.53
CA SER A 231 15.22 2.68 3.41
C SER A 231 15.93 2.32 2.11
N GLN A 232 15.34 1.41 1.34
CA GLN A 232 15.81 0.99 0.02
C GLN A 232 14.61 0.62 -0.87
N LYS A 233 14.69 0.97 -2.15
CA LYS A 233 13.80 0.41 -3.16
C LYS A 233 14.50 -0.72 -3.88
N ILE A 234 13.82 -1.86 -4.02
CA ILE A 234 14.38 -3.06 -4.63
C ILE A 234 13.39 -3.54 -5.70
N PRO A 235 13.79 -3.53 -6.98
CA PRO A 235 12.97 -4.13 -8.03
C PRO A 235 12.76 -5.63 -7.75
N ILE A 236 11.53 -6.08 -7.91
CA ILE A 236 11.15 -7.50 -7.87
C ILE A 236 10.71 -7.96 -9.27
N TRP A 237 10.96 -9.22 -9.59
CA TRP A 237 10.63 -9.85 -10.88
C TRP A 237 11.37 -9.27 -12.09
N LYS A 238 12.44 -8.52 -11.87
CA LYS A 238 13.24 -7.90 -12.94
C LYS A 238 14.19 -8.90 -13.60
N SER A 239 14.85 -9.73 -12.80
CA SER A 239 15.83 -10.72 -13.28
C SER A 239 15.22 -12.10 -13.52
N SER A 240 14.09 -12.39 -12.88
CA SER A 240 13.32 -13.63 -13.07
C SER A 240 11.85 -13.26 -13.20
N PRO A 241 11.14 -13.69 -14.26
CA PRO A 241 9.76 -13.29 -14.48
C PRO A 241 8.82 -13.98 -13.48
N ASP A 242 7.80 -13.24 -13.04
CA ASP A 242 6.67 -13.82 -12.30
C ASP A 242 5.92 -14.82 -13.19
N ALA A 243 6.04 -16.11 -12.88
CA ALA A 243 5.44 -17.19 -13.66
C ALA A 243 3.93 -17.01 -13.88
N PHE A 244 3.21 -16.46 -12.88
CA PHE A 244 1.80 -16.16 -13.02
C PHE A 244 1.58 -15.15 -14.17
N MET A 245 2.29 -14.02 -14.17
CA MET A 245 2.10 -13.00 -15.22
C MET A 245 2.70 -13.38 -16.58
N GLU A 246 3.81 -14.12 -16.57
CA GLU A 246 4.53 -14.54 -17.78
C GLU A 246 3.66 -15.44 -18.66
N GLN A 247 3.01 -16.45 -18.06
CA GLN A 247 2.06 -17.33 -18.75
C GLN A 247 0.93 -16.54 -19.42
N ARG A 248 0.60 -15.36 -18.88
CA ARG A 248 -0.44 -14.45 -19.36
C ARG A 248 0.11 -13.39 -20.34
N GLY A 249 1.42 -13.40 -20.62
CA GLY A 249 2.09 -12.50 -21.56
C GLY A 249 2.15 -11.05 -21.10
N LEU A 250 2.23 -10.82 -19.79
CA LEU A 250 2.28 -9.50 -19.18
C LEU A 250 3.59 -9.29 -18.43
N GLU A 251 4.04 -8.04 -18.39
CA GLU A 251 5.16 -7.62 -17.55
C GLU A 251 4.75 -7.65 -16.08
N SER A 252 5.72 -7.97 -15.23
CA SER A 252 5.48 -8.28 -13.82
C SER A 252 6.30 -7.44 -12.86
N ASN A 253 7.25 -6.66 -13.36
CA ASN A 253 8.18 -5.89 -12.55
C ASN A 253 7.50 -4.75 -11.81
N TYR A 254 7.89 -4.57 -10.54
CA TYR A 254 7.56 -3.42 -9.70
C TYR A 254 8.61 -3.31 -8.59
N ASP A 255 8.53 -2.28 -7.73
CA ASP A 255 9.49 -2.08 -6.63
C ASP A 255 8.90 -2.50 -5.29
N ILE A 256 9.71 -3.11 -4.42
CA ILE A 256 9.47 -3.14 -2.98
C ILE A 256 10.14 -1.92 -2.37
N SER A 257 9.35 -1.05 -1.74
CA SER A 257 9.83 0.05 -0.90
C SER A 257 10.01 -0.47 0.52
N LEU A 258 11.25 -0.89 0.83
CA LEU A 258 11.62 -1.45 2.11
C LEU A 258 12.06 -0.36 3.07
N HIS A 259 11.46 -0.32 4.25
CA HIS A 259 11.83 0.53 5.37
C HIS A 259 12.17 -0.37 6.56
N ILE A 260 13.36 -0.28 7.14
CA ILE A 260 13.80 -1.12 8.25
C ILE A 260 14.13 -0.23 9.45
N ALA A 261 13.35 -0.39 10.51
CA ALA A 261 13.51 0.31 11.78
C ALA A 261 13.91 -0.67 12.89
N SER A 262 14.72 -0.22 13.84
CA SER A 262 14.79 -0.87 15.14
C SER A 262 13.54 -0.54 15.98
N LEU A 263 13.28 -1.33 17.02
CA LEU A 263 12.11 -1.17 17.88
C LEU A 263 12.06 0.23 18.51
N ASP A 264 13.19 0.77 18.97
CA ASP A 264 13.26 2.11 19.56
C ASP A 264 12.92 3.22 18.55
N VAL A 265 13.32 3.07 17.29
CA VAL A 265 12.95 3.99 16.21
C VAL A 265 11.47 3.87 15.90
N PHE A 266 10.95 2.65 15.83
CA PHE A 266 9.53 2.42 15.62
C PHE A 266 8.69 3.01 16.76
N GLU A 267 9.10 2.84 18.02
CA GLU A 267 8.47 3.44 19.19
C GLU A 267 8.46 4.97 19.13
N LYS A 268 9.51 5.61 18.62
CA LYS A 268 9.50 7.05 18.31
C LYS A 268 8.44 7.37 17.25
N ILE A 269 8.31 6.58 16.19
CA ILE A 269 7.31 6.79 15.13
C ILE A 269 5.87 6.72 15.68
N ILE A 270 5.58 5.74 16.54
CA ILE A 270 4.24 5.55 17.15
C ILE A 270 4.05 6.30 18.47
N LEU A 271 4.98 7.21 18.82
CA LEU A 271 4.90 8.06 20.01
C LEU A 271 4.74 7.26 21.30
N HIS A 272 5.41 6.09 21.40
CA HIS A 272 5.23 5.14 22.50
C HIS A 272 5.47 5.79 23.87
N SER A 273 6.56 6.55 23.99
CA SER A 273 6.98 7.24 25.23
C SER A 273 6.08 8.41 25.65
N MET A 274 5.09 8.79 24.83
CA MET A 274 4.16 9.89 25.14
C MET A 274 2.81 9.33 25.54
N SER A 275 2.22 9.79 26.65
CA SER A 275 0.86 9.37 27.04
C SER A 275 -0.23 9.94 26.14
N LYS A 276 0.01 11.15 25.60
CA LYS A 276 -0.86 11.84 24.63
C LYS A 276 -0.02 12.58 23.60
N ILE A 277 -0.60 12.91 22.46
CA ILE A 277 0.04 13.78 21.47
C ILE A 277 0.09 15.20 22.07
N PRO A 278 1.29 15.77 22.30
CA PRO A 278 1.41 17.09 22.89
C PRO A 278 0.99 18.18 21.91
N ASP A 279 0.56 19.32 22.44
CA ASP A 279 0.39 20.54 21.66
C ASP A 279 1.76 21.18 21.38
N ASP A 280 1.89 21.82 20.22
CA ASP A 280 3.05 22.64 19.86
C ASP A 280 4.41 21.93 19.93
N ARG A 281 4.46 20.69 19.42
CA ARG A 281 5.68 19.91 19.31
C ARG A 281 5.90 19.44 17.88
N ARG A 282 7.18 19.34 17.50
CA ARG A 282 7.63 18.61 16.33
C ARG A 282 8.62 17.53 16.76
N THR A 283 8.60 16.40 16.08
CA THR A 283 9.60 15.35 16.27
C THR A 283 10.08 14.87 14.92
N MET A 284 11.39 14.69 14.81
CA MET A 284 12.10 14.29 13.60
C MET A 284 12.88 13.01 13.89
N ILE A 285 13.14 12.24 12.83
CA ILE A 285 14.08 11.12 12.79
C ILE A 285 14.92 11.22 11.53
N LEU A 286 15.97 10.42 11.42
CA LEU A 286 16.74 10.29 10.18
C LEU A 286 16.25 9.09 9.37
N ASP A 287 16.20 9.24 8.04
CA ASP A 287 15.97 8.16 7.09
C ASP A 287 17.17 8.06 6.15
N TYR A 288 17.92 6.96 6.24
CA TYR A 288 19.06 6.67 5.40
C TYR A 288 18.61 5.99 4.11
N ARG A 289 18.78 6.68 2.97
CA ARG A 289 18.27 6.27 1.65
C ARG A 289 19.40 6.17 0.62
N ALA A 290 19.22 5.32 -0.41
CA ALA A 290 20.17 5.23 -1.51
C ALA A 290 20.20 6.52 -2.34
N ASP A 291 19.01 7.04 -2.66
CA ASP A 291 18.85 8.21 -3.52
C ASP A 291 18.26 9.40 -2.78
N ARG A 292 18.60 10.60 -3.27
CA ARG A 292 17.96 11.84 -2.82
C ARG A 292 16.48 11.82 -3.25
N PRO A 293 15.53 12.02 -2.32
CA PRO A 293 14.12 12.13 -2.66
C PRO A 293 13.86 13.28 -3.64
N LEU A 294 13.24 12.96 -4.78
CA LEU A 294 12.92 13.94 -5.82
C LEU A 294 11.62 14.72 -5.56
N ARG A 295 10.74 14.18 -4.71
CA ARG A 295 9.41 14.75 -4.44
C ARG A 295 9.41 15.49 -3.11
N LYS A 296 8.79 16.67 -3.10
CA LYS A 296 8.47 17.37 -1.84
C LYS A 296 7.57 16.48 -1.00
N MET A 297 7.89 16.38 0.28
CA MET A 297 7.01 15.75 1.25
C MET A 297 5.81 16.66 1.53
N ALA A 298 4.64 16.05 1.61
CA ALA A 298 3.45 16.71 2.11
C ALA A 298 2.98 15.95 3.35
N SER A 299 2.58 16.68 4.37
CA SER A 299 1.80 16.18 5.49
C SER A 299 0.45 16.88 5.49
N ARG A 300 -0.59 16.23 6.04
CA ARG A 300 -1.94 16.79 6.11
C ARG A 300 -2.47 16.74 7.53
N GLY A 301 -3.12 17.80 7.98
CA GLY A 301 -3.88 17.76 9.23
C GLY A 301 -5.21 17.03 9.06
N PHE A 302 -5.95 16.83 10.16
CA PHE A 302 -7.29 16.24 10.10
C PHE A 302 -8.30 17.03 9.26
N ASN A 303 -8.03 18.31 8.98
CA ASN A 303 -8.83 19.15 8.10
C ASN A 303 -8.46 19.00 6.61
N GLY A 304 -7.50 18.13 6.28
CA GLY A 304 -7.09 17.85 4.90
C GLY A 304 -6.20 18.91 4.24
N ILE A 305 -5.78 19.94 4.97
CA ILE A 305 -4.90 20.98 4.44
C ILE A 305 -3.47 20.44 4.29
N ASP A 306 -2.94 20.55 3.08
CA ASP A 306 -1.55 20.20 2.76
C ASP A 306 -0.56 21.18 3.39
N VAL A 307 0.46 20.63 4.04
CA VAL A 307 1.65 21.34 4.48
C VAL A 307 2.85 20.73 3.77
N LEU A 308 3.48 21.53 2.91
CA LEU A 308 4.73 21.15 2.27
C LEU A 308 5.85 21.21 3.30
N LEU A 309 6.55 20.09 3.47
CA LEU A 309 7.68 20.00 4.38
C LEU A 309 8.98 20.26 3.62
N THR A 310 9.78 21.18 4.13
CA THR A 310 11.16 21.34 3.67
C THR A 310 11.98 20.22 4.28
N GLN A 311 12.40 19.28 3.45
CA GLN A 311 13.20 18.14 3.87
C GLN A 311 14.68 18.48 3.70
N GLN A 312 15.45 18.30 4.77
CA GLN A 312 16.90 18.46 4.75
C GLN A 312 17.57 17.13 4.40
N TYR A 313 18.68 17.22 3.68
CA TYR A 313 19.44 16.05 3.24
C TYR A 313 20.93 16.29 3.38
N THR A 314 21.62 15.28 3.90
CA THR A 314 23.07 15.25 3.97
C THR A 314 23.56 14.05 3.17
N LYS A 315 24.45 14.28 2.20
CA LYS A 315 25.10 13.18 1.49
C LYS A 315 26.04 12.46 2.46
N VAL A 316 25.97 11.14 2.48
CA VAL A 316 26.83 10.26 3.28
C VAL A 316 27.38 9.14 2.39
N ASP A 317 28.25 8.31 2.94
CA ASP A 317 28.78 7.15 2.23
C ASP A 317 27.66 6.28 1.69
N SER A 318 27.69 6.02 0.38
CA SER A 318 26.70 5.20 -0.32
C SER A 318 25.23 5.62 -0.14
N GLY A 319 24.95 6.91 0.08
CA GLY A 319 23.58 7.43 0.01
C GLY A 319 23.37 8.81 0.62
N PHE A 320 22.19 9.00 1.21
CA PHE A 320 21.75 10.27 1.80
C PHE A 320 21.05 10.01 3.13
N LEU A 321 21.41 10.80 4.15
CA LEU A 321 20.59 10.94 5.35
C LEU A 321 19.57 12.03 5.12
N SER A 322 18.32 11.73 5.42
CA SER A 322 17.23 12.68 5.31
C SER A 322 16.56 12.91 6.65
N GLU A 323 16.36 14.18 7.00
CA GLU A 323 15.59 14.53 8.18
C GLU A 323 14.09 14.39 7.87
N VAL A 324 13.43 13.43 8.51
CA VAL A 324 12.02 13.10 8.27
C VAL A 324 11.19 13.43 9.49
N GLN A 325 10.12 14.20 9.28
CA GLN A 325 9.14 14.48 10.32
C GLN A 325 8.43 13.19 10.72
N VAL A 326 8.41 12.89 12.02
CA VAL A 326 7.53 11.89 12.63
C VAL A 326 6.13 12.48 12.82
N PHE A 327 6.03 13.67 13.40
CA PHE A 327 4.79 14.44 13.48
C PHE A 327 5.07 15.92 13.75
N ASP A 328 4.06 16.76 13.51
CA ASP A 328 4.00 18.17 13.88
C ASP A 328 2.63 18.46 14.48
N SER A 329 2.60 19.09 15.66
CA SER A 329 1.38 19.51 16.34
C SER A 329 1.31 21.02 16.60
N TYR A 330 2.14 21.82 15.92
CA TYR A 330 2.13 23.28 16.04
C TYR A 330 0.79 23.89 15.62
N GLY A 331 0.35 24.87 16.41
CA GLY A 331 -0.97 25.48 16.28
C GLY A 331 -2.09 24.56 16.75
N GLN A 332 -1.76 23.60 17.63
CA GLN A 332 -2.65 22.55 18.12
C GLN A 332 -3.27 21.71 16.99
N ARG A 333 -2.54 21.54 15.88
CA ARG A 333 -2.98 20.76 14.71
C ARG A 333 -2.00 19.64 14.44
N PHE A 334 -2.43 18.42 14.70
CA PHE A 334 -1.67 17.21 14.44
C PHE A 334 -1.57 16.93 12.94
N LYS A 335 -0.33 16.72 12.50
CA LYS A 335 0.03 16.42 11.11
C LYS A 335 0.98 15.22 11.16
N PRO A 336 0.52 14.01 10.77
CA PRO A 336 1.34 12.82 10.81
C PRO A 336 2.49 12.92 9.81
N GLY A 337 3.63 12.35 10.19
CA GLY A 337 4.80 12.22 9.34
C GLY A 337 4.63 11.16 8.26
N MET A 338 5.63 11.06 7.37
CA MET A 338 5.59 10.09 6.26
C MET A 338 5.53 8.64 6.74
N HIS A 339 6.35 8.26 7.73
CA HIS A 339 6.35 6.88 8.23
C HIS A 339 5.09 6.57 9.04
N GLN A 340 4.49 7.55 9.73
CA GLN A 340 3.16 7.37 10.30
C GLN A 340 2.11 7.15 9.21
N GLY A 341 2.21 7.87 8.09
CA GLY A 341 1.40 7.64 6.89
C GLY A 341 1.60 6.26 6.25
N LEU A 342 2.75 5.62 6.40
CA LEU A 342 2.90 4.23 5.94
C LEU A 342 2.06 3.26 6.77
N VAL A 343 2.00 3.48 8.09
CA VAL A 343 1.29 2.59 9.02
C VAL A 343 -0.21 2.91 9.07
N MET A 344 -0.58 4.19 8.97
CA MET A 344 -1.97 4.65 8.93
C MET A 344 -2.62 4.36 7.56
N PRO A 345 -3.95 4.17 7.50
CA PRO A 345 -4.90 4.29 8.61
C PRO A 345 -5.29 2.94 9.25
N GLU A 346 -4.99 1.80 8.63
CA GLU A 346 -5.46 0.48 9.10
C GLU A 346 -4.51 -0.20 10.08
N PHE A 347 -3.22 0.17 10.08
CA PHE A 347 -2.18 -0.47 10.89
C PHE A 347 -2.06 -1.98 10.60
N ASP A 348 -1.96 -2.36 9.31
CA ASP A 348 -1.94 -3.76 8.85
C ASP A 348 -0.61 -4.47 9.19
N ILE A 349 -0.54 -4.99 10.42
CA ILE A 349 0.55 -5.86 10.90
C ILE A 349 0.38 -7.26 10.29
N ARG A 350 1.22 -7.56 9.30
CA ARG A 350 1.23 -8.83 8.54
C ARG A 350 1.83 -9.97 9.34
N TRP A 351 2.87 -9.70 10.12
CA TRP A 351 3.45 -10.60 11.11
C TRP A 351 4.13 -9.82 12.23
N ASP A 352 4.30 -10.47 13.37
CA ASP A 352 4.76 -9.86 14.61
C ASP A 352 5.43 -10.94 15.46
N ASP A 353 6.74 -11.14 15.25
CA ASP A 353 7.49 -12.17 15.96
C ASP A 353 7.80 -11.73 17.39
N GLN A 354 7.84 -12.66 18.33
CA GLN A 354 8.34 -12.38 19.68
C GLN A 354 9.85 -12.09 19.62
N PRO A 355 10.37 -11.08 20.34
CA PRO A 355 9.71 -10.35 21.43
C PRO A 355 9.02 -9.01 21.05
N LEU A 356 8.86 -8.69 19.76
CA LEU A 356 8.44 -7.35 19.31
C LEU A 356 7.04 -6.95 19.79
N SER A 357 6.05 -7.84 19.65
CA SER A 357 4.68 -7.65 20.16
C SER A 357 4.05 -6.29 19.83
N LEU A 358 4.18 -5.83 18.58
CA LEU A 358 3.80 -4.48 18.15
C LEU A 358 2.30 -4.17 18.24
N ARG A 359 1.44 -5.19 18.33
CA ARG A 359 -0.04 -5.01 18.35
C ARG A 359 -0.53 -4.05 19.42
N ALA A 360 -0.08 -4.20 20.66
CA ALA A 360 -0.52 -3.36 21.77
C ALA A 360 0.02 -1.91 21.67
N PRO A 361 1.32 -1.67 21.41
CA PRO A 361 1.84 -0.33 21.16
C PRO A 361 1.13 0.40 20.01
N ILE A 362 0.83 -0.30 18.91
CA ILE A 362 0.11 0.25 17.77
C ILE A 362 -1.34 0.62 18.13
N ALA A 363 -2.05 -0.24 18.87
CA ALA A 363 -3.40 0.05 19.34
C ALA A 363 -3.43 1.30 20.24
N HIS A 364 -2.44 1.43 21.13
CA HIS A 364 -2.30 2.62 21.98
C HIS A 364 -2.03 3.88 21.14
N PHE A 365 -1.15 3.80 20.13
CA PHE A 365 -0.93 4.92 19.21
C PHE A 365 -2.19 5.34 18.45
N LYS A 366 -2.95 4.37 17.92
CA LYS A 366 -4.25 4.64 17.28
C LYS A 366 -5.19 5.41 18.23
N TRP A 367 -5.26 5.00 19.49
CA TRP A 367 -6.07 5.69 20.49
C TRP A 367 -5.61 7.13 20.72
N LYS A 368 -4.30 7.39 20.84
CA LYS A 368 -3.74 8.75 20.96
C LYS A 368 -4.13 9.66 19.78
N VAL A 369 -4.13 9.12 18.56
CA VAL A 369 -4.53 9.86 17.35
C VAL A 369 -6.03 10.19 17.38
N LEU A 370 -6.87 9.24 17.80
CA LEU A 370 -8.32 9.47 17.93
C LEU A 370 -8.64 10.50 19.01
N GLU A 371 -8.01 10.42 20.18
CA GLU A 371 -8.14 11.47 21.22
C GLU A 371 -7.75 12.85 20.71
N LYS A 372 -6.64 12.92 19.96
CA LYS A 372 -6.18 14.19 19.40
C LYS A 372 -7.18 14.76 18.40
N LEU A 373 -7.78 13.91 17.57
CA LEU A 373 -8.87 14.31 16.67
C LEU A 373 -10.09 14.85 17.45
N ARG A 374 -10.50 14.18 18.53
CA ARG A 374 -11.61 14.67 19.37
C ARG A 374 -11.30 16.00 20.04
N GLN A 375 -10.09 16.16 20.57
CA GLN A 375 -9.62 17.43 21.13
C GLN A 375 -9.71 18.55 20.08
N GLU A 376 -9.20 18.32 18.87
CA GLU A 376 -9.21 19.34 17.82
C GLU A 376 -10.63 19.69 17.35
N ARG A 377 -11.54 18.71 17.25
CA ARG A 377 -12.97 18.94 16.94
C ARG A 377 -13.65 19.79 18.00
N GLY A 378 -13.38 19.54 19.28
CA GLY A 378 -13.91 20.35 20.38
C GLY A 378 -13.44 21.80 20.32
N GLN A 379 -12.24 22.05 19.83
CA GLN A 379 -11.68 23.40 19.66
C GLN A 379 -12.15 24.09 18.38
N ARG A 380 -12.54 23.34 17.34
CA ARG A 380 -12.87 23.85 15.99
C ARG A 380 -14.13 23.17 15.45
N PRO A 381 -15.29 23.31 16.11
CA PRO A 381 -16.50 22.56 15.75
C PRO A 381 -17.07 22.88 14.36
N TRP A 382 -16.63 23.97 13.73
CA TRP A 382 -17.03 24.38 12.38
C TRP A 382 -16.14 23.78 11.27
N GLU A 383 -15.02 23.13 11.60
CA GLU A 383 -14.13 22.51 10.61
C GLU A 383 -14.52 21.05 10.37
N VAL A 384 -14.57 20.63 9.10
CA VAL A 384 -14.62 19.20 8.77
C VAL A 384 -13.27 18.58 9.11
N GLN A 385 -13.25 17.73 10.13
CA GLN A 385 -12.04 17.05 10.59
C GLN A 385 -12.27 15.55 10.63
N LEU A 386 -11.48 14.82 9.86
CA LEU A 386 -11.58 13.36 9.70
C LEU A 386 -10.18 12.73 9.78
N LEU A 387 -10.12 11.49 10.26
CA LEU A 387 -8.87 10.76 10.34
C LEU A 387 -8.32 10.45 8.95
N SER A 388 -9.18 10.11 7.98
CA SER A 388 -8.76 9.84 6.61
C SER A 388 -8.10 11.06 5.95
N LEU A 389 -8.55 12.27 6.28
CA LEU A 389 -8.05 13.52 5.71
C LEU A 389 -6.61 13.85 6.11
N SER A 390 -6.12 13.34 7.25
CA SER A 390 -4.74 13.56 7.68
C SER A 390 -3.72 12.73 6.87
N HIS A 391 -4.18 11.86 5.97
CA HIS A 391 -3.29 11.08 5.13
C HIS A 391 -2.97 11.83 3.81
N ALA A 392 -1.69 12.00 3.49
CA ALA A 392 -1.24 12.72 2.28
C ALA A 392 -1.75 12.09 0.95
N ARG A 393 -2.21 10.84 0.99
CA ARG A 393 -2.80 10.11 -0.14
C ARG A 393 -4.32 9.93 -0.03
N PHE A 394 -5.02 10.68 0.81
CA PHE A 394 -6.48 10.57 1.01
C PHE A 394 -7.29 10.50 -0.30
N SER A 395 -6.90 11.27 -1.33
CA SER A 395 -7.60 11.28 -2.62
C SER A 395 -7.63 9.93 -3.33
N ILE A 396 -6.72 9.01 -2.99
CA ILE A 396 -6.61 7.66 -3.55
C ILE A 396 -6.90 6.57 -2.51
N PHE A 397 -7.61 6.86 -1.43
CA PHE A 397 -8.14 5.80 -0.58
C PHE A 397 -9.31 5.10 -1.25
N ALA A 398 -9.44 3.79 -1.03
CA ALA A 398 -10.65 3.09 -1.42
C ALA A 398 -11.86 3.62 -0.62
N PRO A 399 -13.06 3.75 -1.22
CA PRO A 399 -14.23 4.29 -0.52
C PRO A 399 -14.56 3.55 0.78
N HIS A 400 -14.45 2.22 0.79
CA HIS A 400 -14.70 1.41 1.98
C HIS A 400 -13.66 1.63 3.08
N VAL A 401 -12.38 1.88 2.73
CA VAL A 401 -11.33 2.23 3.69
C VAL A 401 -11.62 3.60 4.31
N LYS A 402 -11.98 4.61 3.49
CA LYS A 402 -12.36 5.94 4.00
C LYS A 402 -13.48 5.82 5.03
N GLN A 403 -14.55 5.12 4.66
CA GLN A 403 -15.72 4.94 5.53
C GLN A 403 -15.35 4.22 6.83
N GLN A 404 -14.59 3.13 6.75
CA GLN A 404 -14.16 2.37 7.93
C GLN A 404 -13.32 3.24 8.88
N VAL A 405 -12.36 3.98 8.35
CA VAL A 405 -11.43 4.82 9.13
C VAL A 405 -12.15 5.99 9.77
N ASP A 406 -13.08 6.62 9.05
CA ASP A 406 -13.80 7.79 9.54
C ASP A 406 -14.94 7.39 10.51
N ASN A 407 -15.60 6.25 10.33
CA ASN A 407 -16.60 5.75 11.28
C ASN A 407 -15.97 5.41 12.64
N LEU A 408 -14.77 4.84 12.65
CA LEU A 408 -14.01 4.61 13.89
C LEU A 408 -13.77 5.92 14.66
N SER A 409 -13.72 7.07 13.97
CA SER A 409 -13.54 8.38 14.59
C SER A 409 -14.83 9.03 15.12
N ILE A 410 -15.99 8.43 14.83
CA ILE A 410 -17.32 8.94 15.23
C ILE A 410 -17.88 8.12 16.39
N GLU A 411 -17.71 6.79 16.35
CA GLU A 411 -18.29 5.85 17.32
C GLU A 411 -17.46 5.67 18.59
N SER A 412 -16.22 6.17 18.61
CA SER A 412 -15.35 6.16 19.79
C SER A 412 -15.27 7.55 20.38
#